data_AF-A0A352UB90-F1
#
_entry.id   AF-A0A352UB90-F1
#
_cell.length_a   1.000
_cell.length_b   1.000
_cell.length_c   1.000
_cell.angle_alpha   90.00
_cell.angle_beta   90.00
_cell.angle_gamma   90.00
#
_symmetry.space_group_name_H-M   'P 1'
#
loop_
_entity.id
_entity.type
_entity.pdbx_description
1 polymer ?
#
loop_
_entity_poly.entity_id
_entity_poly.type
_entity_poly.pdbx_seq_one_letter_code
_entity_poly.pdbx_strand_id
1 'polypeptide(L)' 'LKADFALLRANVADTLGNTTYRGTSQNFNGVMATAASVTIIEVDEIVEPGVLDSAVIHTPALYVNRMVKIS' A
#
# COMPACT_ATOMS: atom_id res chain seq x y z
N LEU A 1 -2.65 12.91 -14.07
CA LEU A 1 -1.67 11.86 -14.40
C LEU A 1 -2.43 10.54 -14.46
N LYS A 2 -2.20 9.69 -15.47
CA LYS A 2 -2.85 8.37 -15.56
C LYS A 2 -1.81 7.39 -16.10
N ALA A 3 -1.42 6.42 -15.28
CA ALA A 3 -0.43 5.41 -15.63
C ALA A 3 -1.09 4.04 -15.79
N ASP A 4 -0.43 3.14 -16.52
CA ASP A 4 -0.85 1.75 -16.58
C ASP A 4 -0.51 1.03 -15.27
N PHE A 5 0.67 1.32 -14.70
CA PHE A 5 1.18 0.72 -13.47
C PHE A 5 1.70 1.75 -12.47
N ALA A 6 1.50 1.49 -11.18
CA ALA A 6 2.17 2.16 -10.07
C ALA A 6 2.94 1.12 -9.24
N LEU A 7 4.23 1.38 -9.01
CA LEU A 7 5.09 0.56 -8.15
C LEU A 7 5.36 1.34 -6.87
N LEU A 8 4.88 0.83 -5.75
CA LEU A 8 4.87 1.52 -4.46
C LEU A 8 5.59 0.70 -3.40
N ARG A 9 5.95 1.34 -2.28
CA ARG A 9 6.54 0.67 -1.13
C ARG A 9 5.85 1.09 0.17
N ALA A 10 5.44 0.13 0.97
CA ALA A 10 4.86 0.28 2.29
C ALA A 10 5.67 -0.47 3.35
N ASN A 11 5.41 -0.16 4.62
CA ASN A 11 6.08 -0.85 5.74
C ASN A 11 5.30 -2.11 6.13
N VAL A 12 4.01 -1.98 6.43
CA VAL A 12 3.15 -3.12 6.79
C VAL A 12 1.90 -3.09 5.90
N ALA A 13 1.42 -4.27 5.52
CA ALA A 13 0.11 -4.46 4.92
C ALA A 13 -0.68 -5.56 5.60
N ASP A 14 -2.01 -5.50 5.55
CA ASP A 14 -2.85 -6.66 5.85
C ASP A 14 -3.09 -7.52 4.60
N THR A 15 -3.64 -8.72 4.78
CA THR A 15 -3.94 -9.64 3.66
C THR A 15 -5.04 -9.12 2.72
N LEU A 16 -5.80 -8.08 3.10
CA LEU A 16 -6.80 -7.44 2.23
C LEU A 16 -6.17 -6.39 1.30
N GLY A 17 -5.03 -5.80 1.68
CA GLY A 17 -4.34 -4.77 0.92
C GLY A 17 -4.26 -3.41 1.61
N ASN A 18 -4.74 -3.26 2.84
CA ASN A 18 -4.59 -2.01 3.57
C ASN A 18 -3.15 -1.86 4.01
N THR A 19 -2.57 -0.68 3.81
CA THR A 19 -1.14 -0.47 4.08
C THR A 19 -0.87 0.75 4.95
N THR A 20 0.23 0.65 5.71
CA THR A 20 0.81 1.74 6.49
C THR A 20 2.21 2.07 5.98
N TYR A 21 2.61 3.32 6.20
CA TYR A 21 3.91 3.86 5.81
C TYR A 21 4.65 4.29 7.07
N ARG A 22 5.98 4.33 7.02
CA ARG A 22 6.82 4.71 8.15
C ARG A 22 7.50 6.06 7.90
N GLY A 23 7.17 7.06 8.71
CA GLY A 23 7.77 8.39 8.61
C GLY A 23 7.55 9.05 7.25
N THR A 24 8.61 9.57 6.64
CA THR A 24 8.54 10.31 5.35
C THR A 24 8.32 9.43 4.12
N SER A 25 8.18 8.11 4.28
CA SER A 25 7.80 7.21 3.19
C SER A 25 6.35 7.40 2.74
N GLN A 26 5.51 8.11 3.49
CA GLN A 26 4.17 8.55 3.06
C GLN A 26 4.22 9.73 2.07
N ASN A 27 5.18 9.77 1.16
CA ASN A 27 5.33 10.88 0.22
C ASN A 27 4.30 10.80 -0.93
N PHE A 28 4.72 10.37 -2.11
CA PHE A 28 3.90 10.24 -3.31
C PHE A 28 3.10 8.94 -3.35
N ASN A 29 3.37 7.98 -2.45
CA ASN A 29 2.76 6.65 -2.50
C ASN A 29 1.22 6.71 -2.56
N GLY A 30 0.58 7.50 -1.70
CA GLY A 30 -0.88 7.62 -1.68
C GLY A 30 -1.46 8.22 -2.98
N VAL A 31 -0.85 9.29 -3.50
CA VAL A 31 -1.31 9.92 -4.75
C VAL A 31 -1.11 8.98 -5.94
N MET A 32 0.02 8.28 -6.01
CA MET A 32 0.33 7.35 -7.09
C MET A 32 -0.57 6.12 -7.08
N ALA A 33 -0.98 5.62 -5.90
CA ALA A 33 -1.91 4.49 -5.77
C ALA A 33 -3.26 4.75 -6.47
N THR A 34 -3.71 6.01 -6.50
CA THR A 34 -4.96 6.42 -7.16
C THR A 34 -4.80 6.76 -8.64
N ALA A 35 -3.56 6.90 -9.11
CA ALA A 35 -3.26 7.44 -10.44
C ALA A 35 -2.87 6.36 -11.47
N ALA A 36 -3.00 5.07 -11.13
CA ALA A 36 -2.67 3.96 -12.00
C ALA A 36 -3.82 2.95 -12.14
N SER A 37 -3.84 2.23 -13.27
CA SER A 37 -4.80 1.14 -13.50
C SER A 37 -4.46 -0.10 -12.68
N VAL A 38 -3.16 -0.36 -12.45
CA VAL A 38 -2.66 -1.46 -11.63
C VAL A 38 -1.63 -0.95 -10.63
N THR A 39 -1.94 -1.04 -9.35
CA THR A 39 -1.02 -0.73 -8.25
C THR A 39 -0.41 -2.00 -7.69
N ILE A 40 0.91 -2.05 -7.68
CA ILE A 40 1.72 -3.11 -7.08
C ILE A 40 2.49 -2.49 -5.92
N ILE A 41 2.34 -3.06 -4.72
CA ILE A 41 3.01 -2.56 -3.53
C ILE A 41 3.94 -3.61 -2.91
N GLU A 42 5.16 -3.19 -2.66
CA GLU A 42 6.16 -3.94 -1.91
C GLU A 42 6.02 -3.63 -0.43
N VAL A 43 6.05 -4.65 0.43
CA VAL A 43 5.86 -4.51 1.89
C VAL A 43 6.92 -5.27 2.66
N ASP A 44 7.34 -4.75 3.81
CA ASP A 44 8.27 -5.45 4.70
C ASP A 44 7.55 -6.56 5.48
N GLU A 45 6.31 -6.30 5.92
CA GLU A 45 5.52 -7.22 6.73
C GLU A 45 4.08 -7.34 6.21
N ILE A 46 3.54 -8.57 6.30
CA ILE A 46 2.12 -8.86 6.04
C ILE A 46 1.51 -9.41 7.33
N VAL A 47 0.40 -8.82 7.76
CA VAL A 47 -0.34 -9.18 8.97
C VAL A 47 -1.78 -9.59 8.65
N GLU A 48 -2.48 -10.18 9.62
CA GLU A 48 -3.90 -10.51 9.46
C GLU A 48 -4.80 -9.26 9.57
N PRO A 49 -6.00 -9.28 8.95
CA PRO A 49 -6.95 -8.16 9.06
C PRO A 49 -7.34 -7.89 10.51
N GLY A 50 -7.43 -6.61 10.87
CA GLY A 50 -7.71 -6.16 12.24
C GLY A 50 -6.48 -5.97 13.12
N VAL A 51 -5.28 -6.35 12.66
CA VAL A 51 -4.01 -6.00 13.32
C VAL A 51 -3.65 -4.54 13.10
N LEU A 52 -3.93 -4.00 11.91
CA LEU A 52 -3.76 -2.58 11.59
C LEU A 52 -4.96 -1.78 12.14
N ASP A 53 -4.69 -0.72 12.89
CA ASP A 53 -5.73 0.23 13.27
C ASP A 53 -6.25 0.95 12.02
N SER A 54 -7.57 0.91 11.82
CA SER A 54 -8.25 1.60 10.72
C SER A 54 -7.91 3.09 10.61
N ALA A 55 -7.64 3.76 11.74
CA ALA A 55 -7.29 5.19 11.78
C ALA A 55 -5.90 5.48 11.20
N VAL A 56 -5.04 4.48 11.07
CA VAL A 56 -3.66 4.62 10.56
C VAL A 56 -3.45 4.01 9.18
N ILE A 57 -4.52 3.55 8.52
CA ILE A 57 -4.45 3.08 7.14
C ILE A 57 -4.19 4.28 6.22
N HIS A 58 -3.06 4.26 5.51
CA HIS A 58 -2.70 5.34 4.58
C HIS A 58 -3.17 5.07 3.16
N THR A 59 -2.98 3.84 2.67
CA THR A 59 -3.51 3.41 1.38
C THR A 59 -4.47 2.26 1.62
N PRO A 60 -5.79 2.50 1.44
CA PRO A 60 -6.80 1.47 1.53
C PRO A 60 -6.59 0.36 0.49
N ALA A 61 -6.99 -0.85 0.86
CA ALA A 61 -7.00 -2.04 -0.01
C ALA A 61 -7.65 -1.81 -1.38
N LEU A 62 -8.63 -0.91 -1.45
CA LEU A 62 -9.32 -0.54 -2.69
C LEU A 62 -8.36 -0.09 -3.81
N TYR A 63 -7.24 0.53 -3.45
CA TYR A 63 -6.25 1.05 -4.40
C TYR A 63 -5.07 0.11 -4.63
N VAL A 64 -5.08 -1.09 -4.03
CA VAL A 64 -4.00 -2.06 -4.11
C VAL A 64 -4.46 -3.27 -4.91
N ASN A 65 -3.83 -3.54 -6.05
CA ASN A 65 -4.18 -4.69 -6.88
C ASN A 65 -3.29 -5.90 -6.60
N ARG A 66 -2.02 -5.67 -6.27
CA ARG A 66 -1.04 -6.73 -6.00
C ARG A 66 -0.13 -6.31 -4.86
N MET A 67 0.23 -7.27 -4.02
CA MET A 67 1.20 -7.09 -2.95
C MET A 67 2.31 -8.11 -3.08
N VAL A 68 3.53 -7.72 -2.72
CA VAL A 68 4.66 -8.62 -2.59
C VAL A 68 5.42 -8.31 -1.29
N LYS A 69 5.64 -9.35 -0.48
CA LYS A 69 6.48 -9.25 0.70
C LYS A 69 7.94 -9.36 0.31
N ILE A 70 8.76 -8.40 0.73
CA ILE A 70 10.22 -8.45 0.53
C ILE A 70 10.85 -9.09 1.77
N SER A 71 11.69 -10.10 1.54
CA SER A 71 12.38 -10.87 2.57
C SER A 71 13.82 -10.41 2.75
#